data_AF-F2IKI7-F1
#
_entry.id   AF-F2IKI7-F1
#
_cell.length_a   1.000
_cell.length_b   1.000
_cell.length_c   1.000
_cell.angle_alpha   90.00
_cell.angle_beta   90.00
_cell.angle_gamma   90.00
#
_symmetry.space_group_name_H-M   'P 1'
#
loop_
_entity.id
_entity.type
_entity.pdbx_description
1 polymer ?
#
loop_
_entity_poly.entity_id
_entity_poly.type
_entity_poly.pdbx_seq_one_letter_code
_entity_poly.pdbx_strand_id
1 'polypeptide(L)'
;MTDSDKKNSFRENFEAHLESPIPILSRLRNLIFGKETPDAYTQVSFYLGIVIWLIFLIWIILGYVVLTNTEWIEQEKGLDVHSLIESRGQALGFIGTDFQSSLITFYNIALITWTGIFIGLALQWRKRTYFIYFIWISGGVYLLSMWFLLGFSYWYNDTTTFDKIAFFLFIGHSSLHYYFLNREANGDSTNFFGIEEED
;
A
#
# COMPACT_ATOMS: atom_id res chain seq x y z
N MET A 1 32.55 36.92 -14.30
CA MET A 1 31.63 35.80 -14.61
C MET A 1 30.26 36.37 -14.89
N THR A 2 29.84 36.32 -16.14
CA THR A 2 28.53 36.80 -16.62
C THR A 2 27.44 35.76 -16.36
N ASP A 3 26.18 36.19 -16.22
CA ASP A 3 25.03 35.32 -15.92
C ASP A 3 24.81 34.19 -16.96
N SER A 4 25.33 34.35 -18.18
CA SER A 4 25.34 33.31 -19.21
C SER A 4 26.15 32.08 -18.80
N ASP A 5 27.28 32.28 -18.12
CA ASP A 5 28.23 31.22 -17.81
C ASP A 5 27.73 30.36 -16.64
N LYS A 6 27.04 30.99 -15.67
CA LYS A 6 26.35 30.28 -14.60
C LYS A 6 25.22 29.41 -15.13
N LYS A 7 24.43 29.91 -16.08
CA LYS A 7 23.29 29.20 -16.67
C LYS A 7 23.72 27.98 -17.49
N ASN A 8 24.85 28.09 -18.22
CA ASN A 8 25.40 26.96 -18.97
C ASN A 8 26.01 25.90 -18.05
N SER A 9 26.74 26.28 -16.99
CA SER A 9 27.29 25.30 -16.03
C SER A 9 26.21 24.57 -15.21
N PHE A 10 25.06 25.21 -14.97
CA PHE A 10 23.93 24.60 -14.29
C PHE A 10 23.22 23.59 -15.20
N ARG A 11 23.05 23.92 -16.49
CA ARG A 11 22.47 23.00 -17.47
C ARG A 11 23.37 21.79 -17.73
N GLU A 12 24.68 21.99 -17.90
CA GLU A 12 25.64 20.89 -18.03
C GLU A 12 25.69 20.00 -16.78
N ASN A 13 25.71 20.58 -15.57
CA ASN A 13 25.64 19.77 -14.34
C ASN A 13 24.32 19.04 -14.19
N PHE A 14 23.21 19.62 -14.64
CA PHE A 14 21.88 19.01 -14.58
C PHE A 14 21.73 17.89 -15.60
N GLU A 15 22.22 18.08 -16.83
CA GLU A 15 22.24 17.08 -17.90
C GLU A 15 23.17 15.90 -17.53
N ALA A 16 24.38 16.17 -16.99
CA ALA A 16 25.27 15.12 -16.48
C ALA A 16 24.68 14.35 -15.26
N HIS A 17 23.81 14.99 -14.47
CA HIS A 17 23.10 14.33 -13.36
C HIS A 17 21.90 13.48 -13.81
N LEU A 18 21.42 13.69 -15.04
CA LEU A 18 20.27 13.01 -15.63
C LEU A 18 20.67 11.85 -16.58
N GLU A 19 21.89 11.86 -17.12
CA GLU A 19 22.36 10.85 -18.07
C GLU A 19 22.74 9.49 -17.46
N SER A 20 22.75 9.33 -16.13
CA SER A 20 22.90 8.00 -15.51
C SER A 20 21.56 7.49 -14.98
N PRO A 21 21.18 6.21 -15.19
CA PRO A 21 19.99 5.58 -14.58
C PRO A 21 20.11 5.35 -13.05
N ILE A 22 21.32 5.54 -12.52
CA ILE A 22 21.77 5.25 -11.15
C ILE A 22 21.27 6.24 -10.05
N PRO A 23 21.05 7.55 -10.30
CA PRO A 23 20.66 8.51 -9.28
C PRO A 23 19.19 8.39 -8.89
N ILE A 24 18.29 7.92 -9.77
CA ILE A 24 16.88 7.74 -9.43
C ILE A 24 16.72 6.55 -8.47
N LEU A 25 17.32 5.40 -8.79
CA LEU A 25 17.26 4.21 -7.94
C LEU A 25 17.88 4.46 -6.56
N SER A 26 19.02 5.15 -6.50
CA SER A 26 19.69 5.47 -5.23
C SER A 26 18.92 6.51 -4.40
N ARG A 27 18.28 7.50 -5.04
CA ARG A 27 17.37 8.43 -4.35
C ARG A 27 16.10 7.75 -3.84
N LEU A 28 15.49 6.87 -4.63
CA LEU A 28 14.32 6.10 -4.22
C LEU A 28 14.67 5.15 -3.05
N ARG A 29 15.82 4.47 -3.13
CA ARG A 29 16.36 3.65 -2.04
C ARG A 29 16.53 4.49 -0.78
N ASN A 30 17.16 5.66 -0.87
CA ASN A 30 17.36 6.52 0.30
C ASN A 30 16.03 7.10 0.82
N LEU A 31 15.05 7.34 -0.06
CA LEU A 31 13.70 7.79 0.29
C LEU A 31 12.90 6.71 1.04
N ILE A 32 13.10 5.44 0.73
CA ILE A 32 12.40 4.34 1.39
C ILE A 32 13.20 3.86 2.61
N PHE A 33 14.44 3.44 2.40
CA PHE A 33 15.25 2.73 3.38
C PHE A 33 16.09 3.63 4.30
N GLY A 34 16.21 4.93 3.99
CA GLY A 34 17.09 5.81 4.77
C GLY A 34 18.56 5.43 4.65
N LYS A 35 19.39 5.92 5.59
CA LYS A 35 20.85 5.66 5.61
C LYS A 35 21.24 4.52 6.55
N GLU A 36 20.38 4.16 7.48
CA GLU A 36 20.64 3.15 8.51
C GLU A 36 19.67 1.99 8.35
N THR A 37 20.18 0.77 8.53
CA THR A 37 19.37 -0.45 8.56
C THR A 37 18.79 -0.64 9.96
N PRO A 38 17.47 -0.83 10.10
CA PRO A 38 16.85 -1.02 11.41
C PRO A 38 17.18 -2.41 11.96
N ASP A 39 16.76 -2.68 13.21
CA ASP A 39 16.97 -3.97 13.87
C ASP A 39 16.27 -5.14 13.14
N ALA A 40 16.66 -6.37 13.47
CA ALA A 40 16.16 -7.58 12.84
C ALA A 40 14.63 -7.74 12.95
N TYR A 41 14.02 -7.38 14.08
CA TYR A 41 12.57 -7.45 14.25
C TYR A 41 11.86 -6.47 13.30
N THR A 42 12.34 -5.23 13.21
CA THR A 42 11.82 -4.25 12.23
C THR A 42 11.98 -4.70 10.79
N GLN A 43 13.10 -5.33 10.43
CA GLN A 43 13.29 -5.88 9.10
C GLN A 43 12.28 -6.98 8.78
N VAL A 44 12.12 -7.97 9.67
CA VAL A 44 11.15 -9.06 9.49
C VAL A 44 9.73 -8.51 9.39
N SER A 45 9.36 -7.60 10.30
CA SER A 45 8.05 -6.95 10.29
C SER A 45 7.79 -6.18 8.99
N PHE A 46 8.79 -5.47 8.48
CA PHE A 46 8.69 -4.74 7.22
C PHE A 46 8.53 -5.69 6.02
N TYR A 47 9.34 -6.73 5.92
CA TYR A 47 9.26 -7.68 4.80
C TYR A 47 7.93 -8.41 4.76
N LEU A 48 7.42 -8.87 5.92
CA LEU A 48 6.07 -9.43 6.01
C LEU A 48 5.01 -8.43 5.54
N GLY A 49 5.13 -7.17 5.97
CA GLY A 49 4.24 -6.09 5.54
C GLY A 49 4.29 -5.83 4.03
N ILE A 50 5.47 -5.80 3.43
CA ILE A 50 5.66 -5.60 1.99
C ILE A 50 5.08 -6.78 1.19
N VAL A 51 5.24 -8.02 1.66
CA VAL A 51 4.65 -9.19 1.00
C VAL A 51 3.13 -9.07 0.97
N ILE A 52 2.49 -8.76 2.09
CA ILE A 52 1.04 -8.55 2.15
C ILE A 52 0.64 -7.38 1.25
N TRP A 53 1.36 -6.26 1.32
CA TRP A 53 1.09 -5.09 0.50
C TRP A 53 1.14 -5.41 -1.00
N LEU A 54 2.15 -6.17 -1.46
CA LEU A 54 2.28 -6.59 -2.85
C LEU A 54 1.12 -7.48 -3.30
N ILE A 55 0.75 -8.47 -2.47
CA ILE A 55 -0.36 -9.38 -2.78
C ILE A 55 -1.63 -8.58 -3.03
N PHE A 56 -1.99 -7.68 -2.11
CA PHE A 56 -3.19 -6.88 -2.28
C PHE A 56 -3.08 -5.86 -3.42
N LEU A 57 -1.92 -5.22 -3.60
CA LEU A 57 -1.74 -4.25 -4.69
C LEU A 57 -1.95 -4.92 -6.06
N ILE A 58 -1.39 -6.12 -6.25
CA ILE A 58 -1.59 -6.89 -7.47
C ILE A 58 -3.09 -7.18 -7.67
N TRP A 59 -3.79 -7.63 -6.63
CA TRP A 59 -5.24 -7.87 -6.72
C TRP A 59 -6.05 -6.62 -7.03
N ILE A 60 -5.69 -5.48 -6.43
CA ILE A 60 -6.35 -4.19 -6.68
C ILE A 60 -6.16 -3.77 -8.15
N ILE A 61 -4.93 -3.89 -8.68
CA ILE A 61 -4.63 -3.53 -10.07
C ILE A 61 -5.37 -4.47 -11.03
N LEU A 62 -5.32 -5.78 -10.80
CA LEU A 62 -6.04 -6.75 -11.63
C LEU A 62 -7.54 -6.50 -11.63
N GLY A 63 -8.14 -6.27 -10.45
CA GLY A 63 -9.56 -5.95 -10.33
C GLY A 63 -9.93 -4.67 -11.09
N TYR A 64 -9.13 -3.61 -10.96
CA TYR A 64 -9.33 -2.37 -11.69
C TYR A 64 -9.26 -2.55 -13.21
N VAL A 65 -8.25 -3.30 -13.70
CA VAL A 65 -8.08 -3.58 -15.13
C VAL A 65 -9.28 -4.36 -15.68
N VAL A 66 -9.73 -5.39 -14.97
CA VAL A 66 -10.91 -6.19 -15.40
C VAL A 66 -12.16 -5.33 -15.49
N LEU A 67 -12.40 -4.45 -14.52
CA LEU A 67 -13.60 -3.61 -14.49
C LEU A 67 -13.62 -2.49 -15.52
N THR A 68 -12.46 -2.04 -15.99
CA THR A 68 -12.32 -0.96 -16.97
C THR A 68 -12.18 -1.45 -18.40
N ASN A 69 -11.90 -2.74 -18.61
CA ASN A 69 -11.67 -3.35 -19.93
C ASN A 69 -12.68 -4.47 -20.21
N THR A 70 -13.91 -4.37 -19.70
CA THR A 70 -14.94 -5.42 -19.84
C THR A 70 -15.25 -5.74 -21.31
N GLU A 71 -15.39 -4.73 -22.17
CA GLU A 71 -15.65 -4.90 -23.61
C GLU A 71 -14.52 -5.63 -24.33
N TRP A 72 -13.27 -5.30 -24.01
CA TRP A 72 -12.11 -5.96 -24.60
C TRP A 72 -12.03 -7.43 -24.19
N ILE A 73 -12.35 -7.75 -22.92
CA ILE A 73 -12.39 -9.13 -22.43
C ILE A 73 -13.50 -9.92 -23.13
N GLU A 74 -14.66 -9.31 -23.34
CA GLU A 74 -15.78 -9.93 -24.04
C GLU A 74 -15.42 -10.24 -25.50
N GLN A 75 -14.79 -9.30 -26.19
CA GLN A 75 -14.35 -9.49 -27.58
C GLN A 75 -13.31 -10.62 -27.72
N GLU A 76 -12.32 -10.66 -26.82
CA GLU A 76 -11.18 -11.56 -26.98
C GLU A 76 -11.39 -12.95 -26.35
N LYS A 77 -12.21 -13.03 -25.30
CA LYS A 77 -12.45 -14.27 -24.55
C LYS A 77 -13.88 -14.80 -24.68
N GLY A 78 -14.78 -14.04 -25.30
CA GLY A 78 -16.21 -14.40 -25.38
C GLY A 78 -16.90 -14.43 -24.01
N LEU A 79 -16.31 -13.78 -23.01
CA LEU A 79 -16.84 -13.73 -21.65
C LEU A 79 -17.57 -12.41 -21.44
N ASP A 80 -18.88 -12.45 -21.31
CA ASP A 80 -19.68 -11.29 -20.94
C ASP A 80 -19.51 -10.98 -19.45
N VAL A 81 -18.42 -10.27 -19.16
CA VAL A 81 -18.06 -9.83 -17.81
C VAL A 81 -19.09 -8.81 -17.30
N HIS A 82 -19.73 -8.05 -18.19
CA HIS A 82 -20.70 -7.04 -17.82
C HIS A 82 -21.94 -7.67 -17.18
N SER A 83 -22.53 -8.69 -17.82
CA SER A 83 -23.68 -9.40 -17.22
C SER A 83 -23.32 -10.17 -15.94
N LEU A 84 -22.07 -10.65 -15.82
CA LEU A 84 -21.61 -11.28 -14.58
C LEU A 84 -21.52 -10.27 -13.42
N ILE A 85 -21.02 -9.06 -13.68
CA ILE A 85 -20.99 -7.99 -12.68
C ILE A 85 -22.40 -7.54 -12.33
N GLU A 86 -23.26 -7.34 -13.32
CA GLU A 86 -24.64 -6.89 -13.11
C GLU A 86 -25.45 -7.90 -12.30
N SER A 87 -25.42 -9.18 -12.68
CA SER A 87 -26.11 -10.25 -11.94
C SER A 87 -25.62 -10.36 -10.50
N ARG A 88 -24.32 -10.18 -10.26
CA ARG A 88 -23.78 -10.15 -8.89
C ARG A 88 -24.22 -8.91 -8.12
N GLY A 89 -24.22 -7.75 -8.76
CA GLY A 89 -24.73 -6.50 -8.18
C GLY A 89 -26.18 -6.63 -7.75
N GLN A 90 -27.04 -7.22 -8.58
CA GLN A 90 -28.44 -7.49 -8.27
C GLN A 90 -28.58 -8.42 -7.05
N ALA A 91 -27.76 -9.47 -6.94
CA ALA A 91 -27.74 -10.36 -5.77
C ALA A 91 -27.33 -9.64 -4.47
N LEU A 92 -26.59 -8.54 -4.58
CA LEU A 92 -26.19 -7.68 -3.47
C LEU A 92 -27.16 -6.53 -3.20
N GLY A 93 -28.22 -6.37 -4.00
CA GLY A 93 -29.24 -5.34 -3.86
C GLY A 93 -28.99 -4.06 -4.66
N PHE A 94 -28.04 -4.05 -5.59
CA PHE A 94 -27.81 -2.94 -6.52
C PHE A 94 -28.73 -3.03 -7.74
N ILE A 95 -29.01 -1.89 -8.38
CA ILE A 95 -29.88 -1.79 -9.56
C ILE A 95 -29.02 -1.35 -10.76
N GLY A 96 -29.10 -2.09 -11.87
CA GLY A 96 -28.38 -1.78 -13.11
C GLY A 96 -26.86 -1.68 -12.92
N THR A 97 -26.25 -0.64 -13.50
CA THR A 97 -24.79 -0.46 -13.54
C THR A 97 -24.18 0.18 -12.28
N ASP A 98 -24.99 0.49 -11.27
CA ASP A 98 -24.55 1.18 -10.05
C ASP A 98 -23.45 0.39 -9.32
N PHE A 99 -23.54 -0.94 -9.35
CA PHE A 99 -22.55 -1.81 -8.73
C PHE A 99 -21.17 -1.70 -9.39
N GLN A 100 -21.10 -1.72 -10.72
CA GLN A 100 -19.83 -1.61 -11.44
C GLN A 100 -19.17 -0.24 -11.20
N SER A 101 -19.96 0.83 -11.19
CA SER A 101 -19.47 2.19 -10.88
C SER A 101 -18.93 2.30 -9.46
N SER A 102 -19.65 1.74 -8.48
CA SER A 102 -19.22 1.68 -7.07
C SER A 102 -17.96 0.83 -6.90
N LEU A 103 -17.84 -0.30 -7.62
CA LEU A 103 -16.63 -1.12 -7.64
C LEU A 103 -15.43 -0.35 -8.18
N ILE A 104 -15.54 0.30 -9.34
CA ILE A 104 -14.47 1.11 -9.91
C ILE A 104 -14.04 2.21 -8.93
N THR A 105 -15.01 2.89 -8.31
CA THR A 105 -14.74 3.92 -7.29
C THR A 105 -14.00 3.34 -6.09
N PHE A 106 -14.42 2.17 -5.60
CA PHE A 106 -13.74 1.46 -4.52
C PHE A 106 -12.29 1.11 -4.89
N TYR A 107 -12.04 0.54 -6.07
CA TYR A 107 -10.67 0.21 -6.50
C TYR A 107 -9.77 1.44 -6.64
N ASN A 108 -10.31 2.58 -7.09
CA ASN A 108 -9.58 3.86 -7.11
C ASN A 108 -9.17 4.30 -5.69
N ILE A 109 -10.10 4.22 -4.73
CA ILE A 109 -9.80 4.53 -3.31
C ILE A 109 -8.80 3.51 -2.76
N ALA A 110 -8.92 2.24 -3.12
CA ALA A 110 -8.01 1.17 -2.70
C ALA A 110 -6.58 1.44 -3.18
N LEU A 111 -6.37 1.88 -4.41
CA LEU A 111 -5.04 2.27 -4.92
C LEU A 111 -4.41 3.41 -4.11
N ILE A 112 -5.20 4.45 -3.79
CA ILE A 112 -4.72 5.61 -3.01
C ILE A 112 -4.39 5.19 -1.58
N THR A 113 -5.28 4.45 -0.94
CA THR A 113 -5.08 3.98 0.44
C THR A 113 -3.90 3.01 0.53
N TRP A 114 -3.68 2.15 -0.48
CA TRP A 114 -2.55 1.22 -0.46
C TRP A 114 -1.22 1.94 -0.68
N THR A 115 -1.24 3.05 -1.41
CA THR A 115 -0.09 3.96 -1.47
C THR A 115 0.21 4.58 -0.09
N GLY A 116 -0.83 4.96 0.65
CA GLY A 116 -0.70 5.41 2.05
C GLY A 116 -0.12 4.34 2.98
N ILE A 117 -0.56 3.09 2.86
CA ILE A 117 0.02 1.96 3.59
C ILE A 117 1.51 1.78 3.25
N PHE A 118 1.90 1.90 1.98
CA PHE A 118 3.30 1.84 1.57
C PHE A 118 4.15 2.92 2.23
N ILE A 119 3.64 4.16 2.31
CA ILE A 119 4.30 5.25 3.04
C ILE A 119 4.45 4.87 4.52
N GLY A 120 3.41 4.29 5.12
CA GLY A 120 3.47 3.71 6.47
C GLY A 120 4.60 2.69 6.61
N LEU A 121 4.71 1.71 5.71
CA LEU A 121 5.79 0.72 5.74
C LEU A 121 7.18 1.35 5.60
N ALA A 122 7.35 2.33 4.71
CA ALA A 122 8.62 3.05 4.57
C ALA A 122 8.99 3.83 5.86
N LEU A 123 8.00 4.42 6.55
CA LEU A 123 8.21 5.06 7.84
C LEU A 123 8.50 4.07 8.96
N GLN A 124 7.89 2.87 8.91
CA GLN A 124 8.16 1.78 9.84
C GLN A 124 9.62 1.34 9.74
N TRP A 125 10.13 1.15 8.52
CA TRP A 125 11.55 0.84 8.29
C TRP A 125 12.47 1.89 8.91
N ARG A 126 12.06 3.16 8.87
CA ARG A 126 12.80 4.29 9.44
C ARG A 126 12.58 4.46 10.95
N LYS A 127 11.96 3.49 11.62
CA LYS A 127 11.63 3.53 13.06
C LYS A 127 10.88 4.79 13.49
N ARG A 128 10.03 5.36 12.62
CA ARG A 128 9.24 6.54 12.94
C ARG A 128 7.88 6.12 13.47
N THR A 129 7.56 6.42 14.73
CA THR A 129 6.28 6.10 15.39
C THR A 129 5.05 6.58 14.61
N TYR A 130 5.16 7.65 13.83
CA TYR A 130 4.08 8.15 12.96
C TYR A 130 3.63 7.16 11.87
N PHE A 131 4.40 6.10 11.59
CA PHE A 131 4.05 5.09 10.59
C PHE A 131 2.67 4.49 10.80
N ILE A 132 2.27 4.30 12.07
CA ILE A 132 1.02 3.63 12.43
C ILE A 132 -0.20 4.43 11.97
N TYR A 133 -0.14 5.76 12.00
CA TYR A 133 -1.24 6.61 11.56
C TYR A 133 -1.51 6.45 10.07
N PHE A 134 -0.46 6.34 9.24
CA PHE A 134 -0.61 6.04 7.83
C PHE A 134 -1.27 4.68 7.61
N ILE A 135 -0.84 3.65 8.35
CA ILE A 135 -1.41 2.30 8.23
C ILE A 135 -2.89 2.28 8.68
N TRP A 136 -3.21 2.85 9.85
CA TRP A 136 -4.57 2.84 10.40
C TRP A 136 -5.54 3.72 9.61
N ILE A 137 -5.14 4.93 9.22
CA ILE A 137 -6.02 5.81 8.45
C ILE A 137 -6.28 5.21 7.07
N SER A 138 -5.23 4.76 6.37
CA SER A 138 -5.41 4.15 5.06
C SER A 138 -6.18 2.83 5.11
N GLY A 139 -5.89 1.96 6.08
CA GLY A 139 -6.64 0.72 6.29
C GLY A 139 -8.10 0.98 6.67
N GLY A 140 -8.35 1.98 7.51
CA GLY A 140 -9.69 2.40 7.90
C GLY A 140 -10.48 2.94 6.70
N VAL A 141 -9.91 3.85 5.91
CA VAL A 141 -10.55 4.39 4.70
C VAL A 141 -10.85 3.27 3.69
N TYR A 142 -9.96 2.30 3.52
CA TYR A 142 -10.23 1.15 2.65
C TYR A 142 -11.40 0.30 3.14
N LEU A 143 -11.41 -0.08 4.42
CA LEU A 143 -12.48 -0.92 4.96
C LEU A 143 -13.83 -0.18 4.93
N LEU A 144 -13.83 1.09 5.33
CA LEU A 144 -15.03 1.92 5.32
C LEU A 144 -15.53 2.17 3.90
N SER A 145 -14.66 2.47 2.94
CA SER A 145 -15.07 2.65 1.54
C SER A 145 -15.66 1.36 0.97
N MET A 146 -15.11 0.19 1.30
CA MET A 146 -15.72 -1.09 0.92
C MET A 146 -17.14 -1.23 1.49
N TRP A 147 -17.34 -0.92 2.77
CA TRP A 147 -18.66 -1.05 3.41
C TRP A 147 -19.68 -0.03 2.90
N PHE A 148 -19.28 1.23 2.69
CA PHE A 148 -20.19 2.27 2.25
C PHE A 148 -20.52 2.19 0.75
N LEU A 149 -19.57 1.79 -0.09
CA LEU A 149 -19.78 1.72 -1.55
C LEU A 149 -20.39 0.39 -2.00
N LEU A 150 -19.97 -0.73 -1.37
CA LEU A 150 -20.33 -2.08 -1.81
C LEU A 150 -21.27 -2.80 -0.84
N GLY A 151 -21.45 -2.25 0.37
CA GLY A 151 -22.28 -2.83 1.40
C GLY A 151 -21.55 -3.90 2.22
N PHE A 152 -22.07 -4.16 3.43
CA PHE A 152 -21.53 -5.20 4.30
C PHE A 152 -21.70 -6.61 3.70
N SER A 153 -22.74 -6.83 2.90
CA SER A 153 -22.98 -8.11 2.22
C SER A 153 -21.84 -8.47 1.26
N TYR A 154 -21.29 -7.49 0.53
CA TYR A 154 -20.13 -7.69 -0.32
C TYR A 154 -18.90 -8.09 0.52
N TRP A 155 -18.61 -7.34 1.59
CA TRP A 155 -17.49 -7.68 2.47
C TRP A 155 -17.64 -9.09 3.07
N TYR A 156 -18.85 -9.48 3.46
CA TYR A 156 -19.07 -10.78 4.06
C TYR A 156 -19.01 -11.93 3.06
N ASN A 157 -19.66 -11.79 1.90
CA ASN A 157 -19.85 -12.88 0.95
C ASN A 157 -18.81 -12.93 -0.17
N ASP A 158 -18.29 -11.79 -0.62
CA ASP A 158 -17.43 -11.69 -1.82
C ASP A 158 -15.97 -11.40 -1.52
N THR A 159 -15.66 -10.77 -0.39
CA THR A 159 -14.27 -10.67 0.06
C THR A 159 -13.80 -12.01 0.60
N THR A 160 -12.68 -12.50 0.07
CA THR A 160 -12.17 -13.83 0.47
C THR A 160 -11.80 -13.86 1.95
N THR A 161 -11.93 -15.03 2.57
CA THR A 161 -11.52 -15.22 3.97
C THR A 161 -10.02 -14.96 4.16
N PHE A 162 -9.22 -15.30 3.15
CA PHE A 162 -7.80 -14.98 3.13
C PHE A 162 -7.56 -13.47 3.25
N ASP A 163 -8.24 -12.66 2.43
CA ASP A 163 -8.06 -11.20 2.46
C ASP A 163 -8.46 -10.61 3.81
N LYS A 164 -9.56 -11.09 4.40
CA LYS A 164 -9.99 -10.66 5.74
C LYS A 164 -8.91 -10.94 6.78
N ILE A 165 -8.43 -12.17 6.84
CA ILE A 165 -7.42 -12.60 7.81
C ILE A 165 -6.12 -11.84 7.58
N ALA A 166 -5.62 -11.78 6.34
CA ALA A 166 -4.37 -11.11 6.01
C ALA A 166 -4.43 -9.61 6.34
N PHE A 167 -5.55 -8.94 6.07
CA PHE A 167 -5.73 -7.54 6.42
C PHE A 167 -5.71 -7.30 7.94
N PHE A 168 -6.48 -8.07 8.72
CA PHE A 168 -6.49 -7.89 10.18
C PHE A 168 -5.19 -8.32 10.83
N LEU A 169 -4.52 -9.37 10.32
CA LEU A 169 -3.18 -9.75 10.77
C LEU A 169 -2.18 -8.64 10.49
N PHE A 170 -2.23 -8.01 9.31
CA PHE A 170 -1.37 -6.88 8.97
C PHE A 170 -1.57 -5.71 9.94
N ILE A 171 -2.82 -5.27 10.14
CA ILE A 171 -3.13 -4.17 11.07
C ILE A 171 -2.72 -4.52 12.51
N GLY A 172 -3.01 -5.74 12.97
CA GLY A 172 -2.66 -6.21 14.31
C GLY A 172 -1.15 -6.26 14.53
N HIS A 173 -0.42 -6.84 13.57
CA HIS A 173 1.03 -6.91 13.59
C HIS A 173 1.67 -5.51 13.55
N SER A 174 1.20 -4.59 12.71
CA SER A 174 1.70 -3.20 12.69
C SER A 174 1.41 -2.46 14.01
N SER A 175 0.26 -2.73 14.64
CA SER A 175 -0.08 -2.16 15.96
C SER A 175 0.83 -2.70 17.06
N LEU A 176 1.13 -4.00 17.03
CA LEU A 176 2.09 -4.62 17.95
C LEU A 176 3.51 -4.05 17.74
N HIS A 177 3.93 -3.88 16.49
CA HIS A 177 5.20 -3.24 16.17
C HIS A 177 5.26 -1.80 16.70
N TYR A 178 4.18 -1.02 16.54
CA TYR A 178 4.08 0.32 17.10
C TYR A 178 4.23 0.33 18.62
N TYR A 179 3.59 -0.61 19.32
CA TYR A 179 3.71 -0.75 20.77
C TYR A 179 5.18 -0.91 21.19
N PHE A 180 5.92 -1.82 20.57
CA PHE A 180 7.34 -2.03 20.88
C PHE A 180 8.20 -0.81 20.53
N LEU A 181 8.03 -0.25 19.34
CA LEU A 181 8.79 0.91 18.90
C LEU A 181 8.56 2.14 19.80
N ASN A 182 7.33 2.34 20.27
CA ASN A 182 7.00 3.44 21.17
C ASN A 182 7.64 3.24 22.56
N ARG A 183 7.80 2.00 23.02
CA ARG A 183 8.54 1.71 24.26
C ARG A 183 10.04 1.95 24.11
N GLU A 184 10.62 1.46 23.02
CA GLU A 184 12.04 1.73 22.67
C GLU A 184 12.31 3.25 22.62
N ALA A 185 11.42 4.02 21.98
CA ALA A 185 11.55 5.48 21.90
C ALA A 185 11.45 6.21 23.26
N ASN A 186 10.81 5.59 24.26
CA ASN A 186 10.69 6.13 25.61
C ASN A 186 11.83 5.68 26.56
N GLY A 187 12.81 4.93 26.05
CA GLY A 187 13.99 4.50 26.82
C GLY A 187 13.81 3.19 27.60
N ASP A 188 12.73 2.44 27.36
CA ASP A 188 12.57 1.10 27.94
C ASP A 188 13.49 0.12 27.19
N SER A 189 14.33 -0.62 27.93
CA SER A 189 15.13 -1.74 27.40
C SER A 189 14.22 -2.92 27.04
N THR A 190 13.56 -2.83 25.88
CA THR A 190 12.75 -3.92 25.35
C THR A 190 13.65 -4.90 24.62
N ASN A 191 14.40 -5.67 25.42
CA ASN A 191 15.17 -6.78 24.90
C ASN A 191 14.20 -7.88 24.46
N PHE A 192 13.90 -7.95 23.16
CA PHE A 192 12.92 -8.90 22.61
C PHE A 192 13.26 -10.37 22.94
N PHE A 193 14.55 -10.66 23.16
CA PHE A 193 15.07 -11.98 23.55
C PHE A 193 15.57 -12.06 25.00
N GLY A 194 15.42 -10.98 25.80
CA GLY A 194 15.83 -10.98 27.20
C GLY A 194 17.34 -11.10 27.46
N ILE A 195 18.19 -10.77 26.49
CA ILE A 195 19.65 -10.88 26.65
C ILE A 195 20.19 -9.56 27.19
N GLU A 196 20.20 -9.38 28.51
CA GLU A 196 20.93 -8.25 29.13
C GLU A 196 22.34 -8.19 28.55
N GLU A 197 22.67 -7.08 27.89
CA GLU A 197 24.06 -6.80 27.52
C GLU A 197 24.78 -6.52 28.84
N GLU A 198 25.58 -7.50 29.31
CA GLU A 198 26.50 -7.31 30.43
C GLU A 198 27.52 -6.23 30.03
N ASP A 199 27.62 -5.18 30.85
CA ASP A 199 28.62 -4.10 30.76
C ASP A 199 30.08 -4.61 30.79
#